data_AF-A0A081I3W3-F1
#
_entry.id   AF-A0A081I3W3-F1
#
_cell.length_a   1.000
_cell.length_b   1.000
_cell.length_c   1.000
_cell.angle_alpha   90.00
_cell.angle_beta   90.00
_cell.angle_gamma   90.00
#
_symmetry.space_group_name_H-M   'P 1'
#
loop_
_entity.id
_entity.type
_entity.pdbx_description
1 polymer ?
#
loop_
_entity_poly.entity_id
_entity_poly.type
_entity_poly.pdbx_seq_one_letter_code
_entity_poly.pdbx_strand_id
1 'polypeptide(L)' 'MTTPADNSLTTKAVAERLDTDPKTLRVFLRATSQGVGSGSRYTFTNKDVAPLKAKFTKWAAEREGAKKAKEDEAKSA' A
#
# COMPACT_ATOMS: atom_id res chain seq x y z
N MET A 1 24.86 -3.92 19.48
CA MET A 1 24.02 -3.93 18.26
C MET A 1 22.94 -4.98 18.48
N THR A 2 21.70 -4.57 18.75
CA THR A 2 20.57 -5.49 18.93
C THR A 2 20.18 -6.05 17.56
N THR A 3 20.29 -7.36 17.41
CA THR A 3 19.70 -8.14 16.31
C THR A 3 18.20 -7.82 16.25
N PRO A 4 17.67 -7.23 15.18
CA PRO A 4 16.23 -7.15 15.06
C PRO A 4 15.70 -8.57 14.82
N ALA A 5 14.63 -8.93 15.52
CA ALA A 5 13.86 -10.13 15.22
C ALA A 5 13.14 -9.91 13.87
N ASP A 6 13.88 -10.01 12.77
CA ASP A 6 13.53 -9.57 11.40
C ASP A 6 12.50 -10.48 10.70
N ASN A 7 11.32 -10.67 11.29
CA ASN A 7 10.14 -11.09 10.52
C ASN A 7 9.29 -9.90 10.07
N SER A 8 9.68 -8.68 10.44
CA SER A 8 9.01 -7.46 10.03
C SER A 8 9.61 -6.86 8.74
N LEU A 9 8.79 -6.74 7.70
CA LEU A 9 9.09 -6.01 6.48
C LEU A 9 8.75 -4.52 6.62
N THR A 10 9.62 -3.69 6.09
CA THR A 10 9.39 -2.26 5.94
C THR A 10 8.48 -1.98 4.74
N THR A 11 7.87 -0.79 4.68
CA THR A 11 7.06 -0.37 3.52
C THR A 11 7.79 -0.50 2.19
N LYS A 12 9.12 -0.29 2.16
CA LYS A 12 9.91 -0.42 0.93
C LYS A 12 9.99 -1.87 0.47
N ALA A 13 10.34 -2.78 1.39
CA ALA A 13 10.42 -4.20 1.09
C ALA A 13 9.06 -4.78 0.66
N VAL A 14 7.97 -4.30 1.27
CA VAL A 14 6.62 -4.69 0.85
C VAL A 14 6.29 -4.14 -0.53
N ALA A 15 6.62 -2.87 -0.82
CA ALA A 15 6.38 -2.27 -2.13
C ALA A 15 7.10 -3.01 -3.27
N GLU A 16 8.37 -3.40 -3.06
CA GLU A 16 9.14 -4.19 -4.01
C GLU A 16 8.47 -5.55 -4.32
N ARG A 17 7.88 -6.21 -3.31
CA ARG A 17 7.17 -7.49 -3.51
C ARG A 17 5.78 -7.37 -4.13
N LEU A 18 5.19 -6.18 -4.04
CA LEU A 18 3.94 -5.86 -4.71
C LEU A 18 4.15 -5.27 -6.11
N ASP A 19 5.41 -5.15 -6.57
CA ASP A 19 5.75 -4.50 -7.84
C ASP A 19 5.15 -3.08 -7.93
N THR A 20 5.26 -2.32 -6.84
CA THR A 20 4.69 -0.97 -6.74
C THR A 20 5.62 0.01 -6.03
N ASP A 21 5.27 1.29 -6.07
CA ASP A 21 6.01 2.34 -5.39
C ASP A 21 5.66 2.41 -3.90
N PRO A 22 6.64 2.66 -3.01
CA PRO A 22 6.38 2.92 -1.60
C PRO A 22 5.39 4.08 -1.37
N LYS A 23 5.35 5.06 -2.27
CA LYS A 23 4.39 6.18 -2.23
C LYS A 23 2.97 5.68 -2.48
N THR A 24 2.77 4.89 -3.54
CA THR A 24 1.47 4.31 -3.89
C THR A 24 0.97 3.36 -2.80
N LEU A 25 1.87 2.53 -2.27
CA LEU A 25 1.57 1.65 -1.14
C LEU A 25 1.12 2.46 0.10
N ARG A 26 1.80 3.56 0.46
CA ARG A 26 1.37 4.42 1.59
C ARG A 26 -0.02 5.02 1.38
N VAL A 27 -0.39 5.36 0.15
CA VAL A 27 -1.73 5.89 -0.14
C VAL A 27 -2.78 4.80 0.03
N PHE A 28 -2.51 3.59 -0.44
CA PHE A 28 -3.36 2.42 -0.19
C PHE A 28 -3.53 2.14 1.31
N LEU A 29 -2.42 2.13 2.07
CA LEU A 29 -2.43 1.86 3.51
C LEU A 29 -3.23 2.90 4.29
N ARG A 30 -3.13 4.18 3.90
CA ARG A 30 -3.95 5.27 4.47
C ARG A 30 -5.43 5.11 4.09
N ALA A 31 -5.73 4.78 2.84
CA ALA A 31 -7.11 4.63 2.36
C ALA A 31 -7.83 3.43 3.01
N THR A 32 -7.09 2.37 3.33
CA THR A 32 -7.63 1.14 3.92
C THR A 32 -7.44 1.03 5.43
N SER A 33 -6.82 2.04 6.05
CA SER A 33 -6.38 2.03 7.45
C SER A 33 -5.60 0.76 7.84
N GLN A 34 -4.94 0.11 6.88
CA GLN A 34 -4.12 -1.08 7.14
C GLN A 34 -2.68 -0.68 7.48
N GLY A 35 -2.11 -1.33 8.48
CA GLY A 35 -0.70 -1.13 8.86
C GLY A 35 -0.41 0.19 9.61
N VAL A 36 -1.43 0.95 9.99
CA VAL A 36 -1.29 2.06 10.94
C VAL A 36 -1.19 1.50 12.35
N GLY A 37 -0.02 0.97 12.70
CA GLY A 37 0.30 0.69 14.10
C GLY A 37 0.19 2.01 14.85
N SER A 38 -0.75 2.09 15.80
CA SER A 38 -0.99 3.26 16.64
C SER A 38 0.33 3.88 17.08
N GLY A 39 0.66 5.02 16.48
CA GLY A 39 1.71 5.90 16.98
C GLY A 39 3.04 5.97 16.25
N SER A 40 3.51 5.06 15.37
CA SER A 40 4.85 5.34 14.75
C SER A 40 5.41 4.61 13.53
N ARG A 41 4.95 3.44 13.04
CA ARG A 41 5.61 2.84 11.84
C ARG A 41 4.76 1.75 11.17
N TYR A 42 4.80 1.72 9.84
CA TYR A 42 4.25 0.61 9.05
C TYR A 42 5.13 -0.62 9.25
N THR A 43 4.62 -1.59 9.99
CA THR A 43 5.30 -2.86 10.27
C THR A 43 4.47 -3.97 9.66
N PHE A 44 5.02 -4.66 8.67
CA PHE A 44 4.35 -5.79 8.01
C PHE A 44 5.10 -7.07 8.31
N THR A 45 4.50 -8.23 8.19
CA THR A 45 5.23 -9.50 8.18
C THR A 45 5.18 -10.14 6.79
N ASN A 46 6.03 -11.15 6.56
CA ASN A 46 5.98 -11.93 5.32
C ASN A 46 4.59 -12.53 5.05
N LYS A 47 3.85 -12.91 6.11
CA LYS A 47 2.51 -13.48 6.02
C LYS A 47 1.46 -12.47 5.57
N ASP A 48 1.69 -11.19 5.86
CA ASP A 48 0.78 -10.11 5.48
C ASP A 48 0.90 -9.73 4.00
N VAL A 49 2.00 -10.07 3.33
CA VAL A 49 2.26 -9.64 1.94
C VAL A 49 1.21 -10.21 0.98
N ALA A 50 0.89 -11.50 1.08
CA ALA A 50 -0.08 -12.14 0.19
C ALA A 50 -1.50 -11.53 0.28
N PRO A 51 -2.11 -11.40 1.48
CA PRO A 51 -3.43 -10.75 1.59
C PRO A 51 -3.37 -9.26 1.25
N LEU A 52 -2.25 -8.58 1.52
CA LEU A 52 -2.06 -7.17 1.19
C LEU A 52 -1.94 -6.96 -0.32
N LYS A 53 -1.29 -7.88 -1.05
CA LYS A 53 -1.26 -7.88 -2.52
C LYS A 53 -2.65 -8.01 -3.12
N ALA A 54 -3.46 -8.97 -2.65
CA ALA A 54 -4.83 -9.14 -3.13
C ALA A 54 -5.69 -7.87 -2.92
N LYS A 55 -5.61 -7.26 -1.74
CA LYS A 55 -6.32 -6.01 -1.42
C LYS A 55 -5.80 -4.82 -2.24
N PHE A 56 -4.48 -4.74 -2.41
CA PHE A 56 -3.84 -3.69 -3.21
C PHE A 56 -4.27 -3.77 -4.67
N THR A 57 -4.25 -4.95 -5.29
CA THR A 57 -4.68 -5.14 -6.69
C THR A 57 -6.14 -4.72 -6.89
N LYS A 58 -7.03 -5.10 -5.97
CA LYS A 58 -8.43 -4.66 -6.02
C LYS A 58 -8.55 -3.14 -5.91
N TRP A 59 -7.90 -2.54 -4.91
CA TRP A 59 -7.92 -1.09 -4.70
C TRP A 59 -7.32 -0.32 -5.88
N ALA A 60 -6.24 -0.83 -6.47
CA ALA A 60 -5.59 -0.23 -7.63
C ALA A 60 -6.53 -0.22 -8.84
N ALA A 61 -7.20 -1.34 -9.13
CA ALA A 61 -8.19 -1.43 -10.20
C ALA A 61 -9.37 -0.46 -10.00
N GLU A 62 -9.91 -0.37 -8.77
CA GLU A 62 -10.97 0.60 -8.42
C GLU A 62 -10.48 2.04 -8.63
N ARG A 63 -9.21 2.32 -8.33
CA ARG A 63 -8.62 3.65 -8.53
C ARG A 63 -8.34 4.00 -9.97
N GLU A 64 -7.90 3.07 -10.80
CA GLU A 64 -7.72 3.34 -12.23
C GLU A 64 -9.05 3.67 -12.90
N GLY A 65 -10.12 2.94 -12.54
CA GLY A 65 -11.48 3.27 -12.97
C GLY A 65 -11.91 4.67 -12.52
N ALA A 66 -11.66 5.03 -11.25
CA ALA A 66 -11.99 6.35 -10.72
C ALA A 66 -11.12 7.49 -11.29
N LYS A 67 -9.85 7.22 -11.64
CA LYS A 67 -8.97 8.20 -12.28
C LYS A 67 -9.45 8.56 -13.69
N LYS A 68 -9.87 7.56 -14.48
CA LYS A 68 -10.47 7.80 -15.79
C LYS A 68 -11.73 8.66 -15.70
N ALA A 69 -12.57 8.44 -14.69
CA ALA A 69 -13.75 9.27 -14.46
C ALA A 69 -13.41 10.73 -14.09
N LYS A 70 -12.35 10.95 -13.29
CA LYS A 70 -11.92 12.29 -12.89
C LYS A 70 -11.13 13.05 -13.96
N GLU A 71 -10.40 12.37 -14.84
CA GLU A 71 -9.73 13.03 -15.97
C GLU A 71 -10.72 13.53 -17.02
N ASP A 72 -11.86 12.85 -17.18
CA ASP A 72 -12.95 13.30 -18.05
C ASP A 72 -13.64 14.55 -17.48
N GLU A 73 -13.89 14.56 -16.16
CA GLU A 73 -14.48 15.71 -15.45
C GLU A 73 -13.55 16.93 -15.39
N ALA A 74 -12.23 16.72 -15.23
CA ALA A 74 -11.24 17.80 -15.15
C ALA A 74 -10.88 18.44 -16.50
N LYS A 75 -11.26 17.83 -17.63
CA LYS A 75 -11.12 18.43 -18.97
C LYS A 75 -12.35 19.21 -19.44
N SER A 76 -13.45 19.13 -18.67
CA SER A 76 -14.73 19.73 -19.04
C SER A 76 -15.16 20.90 -18.13
N ALA A 77 -14.30 21.33 -17.21
CA ALA A 77 -14.46 22.51 -16.35
C ALA A 77 -13.42 23.59 -16.71
#